data_AF-A0A1I1M6Y3-F1
#
_entry.id   AF-A0A1I1M6Y3-F1
#
_cell.length_a   1.000
_cell.length_b   1.000
_cell.length_c   1.000
_cell.angle_alpha   90.00
_cell.angle_beta   90.00
_cell.angle_gamma   90.00
#
_symmetry.space_group_name_H-M   'P 1'
#
loop_
_entity.id
_entity.type
_entity.pdbx_description
1 polymer ?
#
loop_
_entity_poly.entity_id
_entity_poly.type
_entity_poly.pdbx_seq_one_letter_code
_entity_poly.pdbx_strand_id
1 'polypeptide(L)'
;MKYKKLSNCLIISFVLFYSYHSFGQNTVAKLKYEDAEKAFVAGNYRECIDNLNETEKLLGKTAPNILYLRIMAEGKIWEANPYESYEQVNKLQQLCKQYMQNYDIAGLENKYREVYELSNKLPKFSNIAEFTQLKEQLKTEQFEKLIADNNLVFVEGGTYIMGKDKDAHEVTVSDFYIGKYEVTYGEWNGYLQSIGKKKEEMIGGRKEDGAFIILPKNWTAA
;
A
#
# COMPACT_ATOMS: atom_id res chain seq x y z
N MET A 1 -55.96 27.60 35.11
CA MET A 1 -54.80 26.87 35.68
C MET A 1 -54.40 25.56 34.96
N LYS A 2 -55.23 24.94 34.11
CA LYS A 2 -54.91 23.64 33.47
C LYS A 2 -53.85 23.71 32.35
N TYR A 3 -53.80 24.78 31.57
CA TYR A 3 -52.87 24.92 30.43
C TYR A 3 -51.39 25.10 30.84
N LYS A 4 -51.14 25.66 32.03
CA LYS A 4 -49.78 25.86 32.56
C LYS A 4 -49.12 24.54 33.00
N LYS A 5 -49.91 23.56 33.46
CA LYS A 5 -49.43 22.20 33.77
C LYS A 5 -49.14 21.36 32.51
N LEU A 6 -49.94 21.53 31.45
CA LEU A 6 -49.72 20.80 30.18
C LEU A 6 -48.48 21.31 29.41
N SER A 7 -48.25 22.62 29.41
CA SER A 7 -47.07 23.23 28.78
C SER A 7 -45.77 22.84 29.50
N ASN A 8 -45.77 22.79 30.84
CA ASN A 8 -44.60 22.34 31.60
C ASN A 8 -44.28 20.84 31.36
N CYS A 9 -45.27 19.97 31.16
CA CYS A 9 -45.02 18.56 30.81
C CYS A 9 -44.38 18.39 29.42
N LEU A 10 -44.79 19.19 28.44
CA LEU A 10 -44.21 19.15 27.08
C LEU A 10 -42.73 19.58 27.08
N ILE A 11 -42.38 20.61 27.85
CA ILE A 11 -40.98 21.08 27.96
C ILE A 11 -40.12 20.02 28.66
N ILE A 12 -40.62 19.35 29.70
CA ILE A 12 -39.89 18.27 30.39
C ILE A 12 -39.68 17.06 29.47
N SER A 13 -40.68 16.70 28.65
CA SER A 13 -40.53 15.64 27.65
C SER A 13 -39.48 15.97 26.58
N PHE A 14 -39.38 17.23 26.18
CA PHE A 14 -38.38 17.70 25.21
C PHE A 14 -36.97 17.67 25.82
N VAL A 15 -36.80 18.09 27.08
CA VAL A 15 -35.52 18.05 27.80
C VAL A 15 -35.05 16.61 28.07
N LEU A 16 -35.97 15.69 28.37
CA LEU A 16 -35.66 14.26 28.50
C LEU A 16 -35.20 13.66 27.16
N PHE A 17 -35.81 14.04 26.03
CA PHE A 17 -35.41 13.53 24.72
C PHE A 17 -33.99 14.01 24.30
N TYR A 18 -33.64 15.26 24.63
CA TYR A 18 -32.29 15.79 24.39
C TYR A 18 -31.21 15.11 25.23
N SER A 19 -31.53 14.69 26.46
CA SER A 19 -30.56 14.03 27.33
C SER A 19 -30.27 12.58 26.92
N TYR A 20 -31.24 11.86 26.34
CA TYR A 20 -30.98 10.53 25.74
C TYR A 20 -30.06 10.60 24.52
N HIS A 21 -30.12 11.68 23.73
CA HIS A 21 -29.33 11.81 22.51
C HIS A 21 -27.81 11.94 22.80
N SER A 22 -27.43 12.60 23.89
CA SER A 22 -26.01 12.75 24.27
C SER A 22 -25.38 11.46 24.81
N PHE A 23 -26.15 10.56 25.43
CA PHE A 23 -25.61 9.32 26.01
C PHE A 23 -25.35 8.23 24.96
N GLY A 24 -26.16 8.19 23.88
CA GLY A 24 -26.02 7.21 22.81
C GLY A 24 -24.76 7.39 21.97
N GLN A 25 -24.35 8.63 21.70
CA GLN A 25 -23.20 8.93 20.84
C GLN A 25 -21.87 8.36 21.38
N ASN A 26 -21.68 8.40 22.69
CA ASN A 26 -20.44 7.95 23.33
C ASN A 26 -20.30 6.41 23.32
N THR A 27 -21.40 5.67 23.44
CA THR A 27 -21.43 4.21 23.31
C THR A 27 -21.18 3.78 21.87
N VAL A 28 -21.78 4.46 20.90
CA VAL A 28 -21.59 4.17 19.46
C VAL A 28 -20.14 4.45 19.04
N ALA A 29 -19.52 5.51 19.55
CA ALA A 29 -18.11 5.80 19.28
C ALA A 29 -17.16 4.69 19.74
N LYS A 30 -17.40 4.08 20.91
CA LYS A 30 -16.58 2.96 21.39
C LYS A 30 -16.71 1.73 20.51
N LEU A 31 -17.94 1.40 20.09
CA LEU A 31 -18.18 0.28 19.17
C LEU A 31 -17.47 0.51 17.83
N LYS A 32 -17.54 1.72 17.29
CA LYS A 32 -16.85 2.08 16.04
C LYS A 32 -15.33 2.02 16.16
N TYR A 33 -14.79 2.36 17.32
CA TYR A 33 -13.36 2.18 17.60
C TYR A 33 -12.96 0.70 17.63
N GLU A 34 -13.75 -0.15 18.29
CA GLU A 34 -13.50 -1.61 18.30
C GLU A 34 -13.57 -2.21 16.89
N ASP A 35 -14.51 -1.74 16.06
CA ASP A 35 -14.60 -2.16 14.66
C ASP A 35 -13.39 -1.70 13.83
N ALA A 36 -12.83 -0.52 14.13
CA ALA A 36 -11.58 -0.07 13.51
C ALA A 36 -10.38 -0.96 13.91
N GLU A 37 -10.30 -1.41 15.15
CA GLU A 37 -9.24 -2.34 15.60
C GLU A 37 -9.37 -3.70 14.89
N LYS A 38 -10.59 -4.22 14.75
CA LYS A 38 -10.83 -5.45 13.97
C LYS A 38 -10.41 -5.29 12.51
N ALA A 39 -10.77 -4.17 11.88
CA ALA A 39 -10.38 -3.87 10.50
C ALA A 39 -8.85 -3.78 10.35
N PHE A 40 -8.16 -3.21 11.34
CA PHE A 40 -6.69 -3.15 11.36
C PHE A 40 -6.07 -4.55 11.42
N VAL A 41 -6.58 -5.44 12.29
CA VAL A 41 -6.11 -6.83 12.39
C VAL A 41 -6.42 -7.62 11.12
N ALA A 42 -7.55 -7.34 10.46
CA ALA A 42 -7.93 -7.94 9.19
C ALA A 42 -7.09 -7.45 8.00
N GLY A 43 -6.23 -6.44 8.17
CA GLY A 43 -5.44 -5.82 7.10
C GLY A 43 -6.20 -4.81 6.24
N ASN A 44 -7.45 -4.49 6.59
CA ASN A 44 -8.28 -3.50 5.89
C ASN A 44 -8.00 -2.08 6.41
N TYR A 45 -6.83 -1.54 6.08
CA TYR A 45 -6.38 -0.26 6.63
C TYR A 45 -7.22 0.96 6.21
N ARG A 46 -7.83 0.95 5.01
CA ARG A 46 -8.72 2.01 4.55
C ARG A 46 -10.00 2.08 5.40
N GLU A 47 -10.64 0.94 5.59
CA GLU A 47 -11.83 0.79 6.42
C GLU A 47 -11.54 1.16 7.89
N CYS A 48 -10.35 0.81 8.40
CA CYS A 48 -9.89 1.25 9.70
C CYS A 48 -9.89 2.79 9.81
N ILE A 49 -9.30 3.50 8.85
CA ILE A 49 -9.24 4.96 8.85
C ILE A 49 -10.65 5.58 8.79
N ASP A 50 -11.55 5.02 7.97
CA ASP A 50 -12.92 5.50 7.85
C ASP A 50 -13.69 5.36 9.17
N ASN A 51 -13.60 4.19 9.81
CA ASN A 51 -14.21 3.95 11.13
C ASN A 51 -13.61 4.87 12.22
N LEU A 52 -12.31 5.20 12.12
CA LEU A 52 -11.68 6.17 13.03
C LEU A 52 -12.16 7.60 12.79
N ASN A 53 -12.39 8.02 11.55
CA ASN A 53 -12.98 9.32 11.23
C ASN A 53 -14.39 9.46 11.81
N GLU A 54 -15.21 8.41 11.69
CA GLU A 54 -16.54 8.38 12.31
C GLU A 54 -16.47 8.45 13.83
N THR A 55 -15.53 7.70 14.43
CA THR A 55 -15.29 7.71 15.87
C THR A 55 -14.94 9.12 16.38
N GLU A 56 -14.03 9.82 15.70
CA GLU A 56 -13.67 11.20 16.07
C GLU A 56 -14.84 12.17 15.93
N LYS A 57 -15.65 12.01 14.87
CA LYS A 57 -16.85 12.84 14.66
C LYS A 57 -17.88 12.66 15.78
N LEU A 58 -18.02 11.44 16.30
CA LEU A 58 -18.94 11.13 17.40
C LEU A 58 -18.41 11.60 18.77
N LEU A 59 -17.09 11.56 19.00
CA LEU A 59 -16.48 11.98 20.26
C LEU A 59 -16.23 13.50 20.35
N GLY A 60 -16.09 14.17 19.20
CA GLY A 60 -15.75 15.59 19.10
C GLY A 60 -14.33 15.92 19.61
N LYS A 61 -13.52 14.91 19.95
CA LYS A 61 -12.14 15.02 20.43
C LYS A 61 -11.30 13.86 19.90
N THR A 62 -10.08 14.16 19.47
CA THR A 62 -9.10 13.12 19.10
C THR A 62 -8.42 12.58 20.35
N ALA A 63 -8.64 11.30 20.63
CA ALA A 63 -7.94 10.60 21.71
C ALA A 63 -6.57 10.10 21.23
N PRO A 64 -5.55 10.02 22.11
CA PRO A 64 -4.22 9.53 21.72
C PRO A 64 -4.25 8.13 21.09
N ASN A 65 -5.10 7.23 21.59
CA ASN A 65 -5.22 5.87 21.02
C ASN A 65 -5.79 5.85 19.60
N ILE A 66 -6.70 6.78 19.27
CA ILE A 66 -7.28 6.92 17.92
C ILE A 66 -6.22 7.46 16.96
N LEU A 67 -5.47 8.49 17.39
CA LEU A 67 -4.40 9.07 16.59
C LEU A 67 -3.28 8.04 16.33
N TYR A 68 -2.91 7.28 17.36
CA TYR A 68 -1.96 6.18 17.25
C TYR A 68 -2.40 5.14 16.20
N LEU A 69 -3.61 4.60 16.35
CA LEU A 69 -4.10 3.55 15.44
C LEU A 69 -4.18 4.06 14.00
N ARG A 70 -4.56 5.33 13.81
CA ARG A 70 -4.54 6.00 12.51
C ARG A 70 -3.15 6.07 11.92
N ILE A 71 -2.15 6.51 12.69
CA ILE A 71 -0.75 6.58 12.24
C ILE A 71 -0.26 5.19 11.83
N MET A 72 -0.58 4.15 12.60
CA MET A 72 -0.20 2.79 12.27
C MET A 72 -0.88 2.29 10.99
N ALA A 73 -2.17 2.58 10.80
CA ALA A 73 -2.89 2.21 9.59
C ALA A 73 -2.34 2.93 8.34
N GLU A 74 -2.15 4.24 8.42
CA GLU A 74 -1.55 5.04 7.34
C GLU A 74 -0.10 4.62 7.05
N GLY A 75 0.67 4.28 8.09
CA GLY A 75 2.01 3.73 7.97
C GLY A 75 2.03 2.39 7.24
N LYS A 76 1.07 1.49 7.51
CA LYS A 76 0.94 0.21 6.79
C LYS A 76 0.56 0.39 5.33
N ILE A 77 -0.27 1.38 5.01
CA ILE A 77 -0.57 1.75 3.62
C ILE A 77 0.69 2.26 2.92
N TRP A 78 1.47 3.11 3.58
CA TRP A 78 2.74 3.61 3.05
C TRP A 78 3.79 2.51 2.87
N GLU A 79 3.89 1.55 3.79
CA GLU A 79 4.81 0.41 3.67
C GLU A 79 4.48 -0.47 2.46
N ALA A 80 3.19 -0.57 2.08
CA ALA A 80 2.77 -1.35 0.91
C ALA A 80 3.15 -0.67 -0.42
N ASN A 81 2.93 0.65 -0.54
CA ASN A 81 3.32 1.43 -1.70
C ASN A 81 4.15 2.66 -1.28
N PRO A 82 5.45 2.48 -0.99
CA PRO A 82 6.29 3.59 -0.59
C PRO A 82 6.30 4.68 -1.68
N TYR A 83 6.11 5.94 -1.28
CA TYR A 83 6.20 7.11 -2.16
C TYR A 83 5.14 7.20 -3.27
N GLU A 84 3.97 6.58 -3.10
CA GLU A 84 2.87 6.70 -4.05
C GLU A 84 2.42 8.16 -4.21
N SER A 85 2.09 8.82 -3.10
CA SER A 85 1.65 10.23 -3.06
C SER A 85 2.41 11.06 -2.04
N TYR A 86 2.85 12.25 -2.45
CA TYR A 86 3.45 13.26 -1.57
C TYR A 86 2.49 13.66 -0.44
N GLU A 87 1.21 13.84 -0.77
CA GLU A 87 0.19 14.29 0.17
C GLU A 87 0.00 13.30 1.32
N GLN A 88 -0.03 12.01 1.02
CA GLN A 88 -0.16 10.94 2.02
C GLN A 88 1.02 10.96 3.00
N VAL A 89 2.25 11.10 2.49
CA VAL A 89 3.45 11.10 3.33
C VAL A 89 3.54 12.37 4.18
N ASN A 90 3.22 13.54 3.62
CA ASN A 90 3.17 14.78 4.38
C ASN A 90 2.09 14.73 5.48
N LYS A 91 0.89 14.22 5.16
CA LYS A 91 -0.17 13.98 6.15
C LYS A 91 0.32 13.07 7.27
N LEU A 92 0.96 11.95 6.95
CA LEU A 92 1.49 11.02 7.93
C LEU A 92 2.57 11.68 8.82
N GLN A 93 3.48 12.45 8.24
CA GLN A 93 4.48 13.22 9.00
C GLN A 93 3.85 14.22 9.96
N GLN A 94 2.81 14.93 9.52
CA GLN A 94 2.07 15.86 10.37
C GLN A 94 1.37 15.13 11.53
N LEU A 95 0.76 13.96 11.26
CA LEU A 95 0.13 13.14 12.30
C LEU A 95 1.16 12.64 13.32
N CYS A 96 2.31 12.14 12.87
CA CYS A 96 3.42 11.73 13.74
C CYS A 96 3.89 12.89 14.61
N LYS A 97 4.11 14.06 14.01
CA LYS A 97 4.51 15.27 14.74
C LYS A 97 3.45 15.68 15.77
N GLN A 98 2.17 15.66 15.40
CA GLN A 98 1.05 15.95 16.29
C GLN A 98 1.02 14.98 17.49
N TYR A 99 1.22 13.68 17.24
CA TYR A 99 1.26 12.67 18.30
C TYR A 99 2.42 12.90 19.26
N MET A 100 3.61 13.18 18.72
CA MET A 100 4.82 13.40 19.51
C MET A 100 4.83 14.71 20.30
N GLN A 101 4.13 15.75 19.84
CA GLN A 101 4.06 17.06 20.50
C GLN A 101 2.97 17.15 21.57
N ASN A 102 1.82 16.50 21.35
CA ASN A 102 0.64 16.72 22.18
C ASN A 102 0.46 15.70 23.31
N TYR A 103 1.22 14.60 23.31
CA TYR A 103 1.03 13.52 24.28
C TYR A 103 2.36 13.17 24.96
N ASP A 104 2.31 13.19 26.29
CA ASP A 104 3.46 12.91 27.15
C ASP A 104 3.73 11.40 27.25
N ILE A 105 5.00 11.05 27.46
CA ILE A 105 5.54 9.69 27.33
C ILE A 105 5.02 8.76 28.46
N ALA A 106 4.54 9.33 29.57
CA ALA A 106 4.15 8.59 30.77
C ALA A 106 2.98 7.61 30.50
N GLY A 107 3.30 6.30 30.43
CA GLY A 107 2.33 5.21 30.27
C GLY A 107 2.03 4.79 28.82
N LEU A 108 2.61 5.48 27.82
CA LEU A 108 2.42 5.21 26.39
C LEU A 108 3.74 4.91 25.65
N GLU A 109 4.81 4.61 26.38
CA GLU A 109 6.19 4.44 25.89
C GLU A 109 6.31 3.53 24.66
N ASN A 110 5.66 2.36 24.66
CA ASN A 110 5.72 1.43 23.53
C ASN A 110 5.08 2.02 22.27
N LYS A 111 3.91 2.65 22.40
CA LYS A 111 3.21 3.29 21.28
C LYS A 111 4.01 4.48 20.74
N TYR A 112 4.62 5.25 21.62
CA TYR A 112 5.49 6.35 21.23
C TYR A 112 6.71 5.85 20.46
N ARG A 113 7.34 4.76 20.91
CA ARG A 113 8.48 4.14 20.21
C ARG A 113 8.12 3.75 18.79
N GLU A 114 6.98 3.08 18.59
CA GLU A 114 6.54 2.67 17.25
C GLU A 114 6.31 3.88 16.32
N VAL A 115 5.67 4.94 16.82
CA VAL A 115 5.47 6.18 16.06
C VAL A 115 6.80 6.87 15.74
N TYR A 116 7.74 6.87 16.68
CA TYR A 116 9.07 7.45 16.47
C TYR A 116 9.88 6.67 15.43
N GLU A 117 9.88 5.34 15.52
CA GLU A 117 10.51 4.47 14.54
C GLU A 117 9.92 4.67 13.14
N LEU A 118 8.59 4.77 13.04
CA LEU A 118 7.92 5.09 11.78
C LEU A 118 8.36 6.47 11.27
N SER A 119 8.33 7.49 12.13
CA SER A 119 8.75 8.85 11.77
C SER A 119 10.20 8.93 11.28
N ASN A 120 11.10 8.07 11.78
CA ASN A 120 12.49 8.01 11.34
C ASN A 120 12.67 7.29 10.00
N LYS A 121 11.81 6.31 9.71
CA LYS A 121 11.77 5.65 8.39
C LYS A 121 11.24 6.58 7.30
N LEU A 122 10.39 7.54 7.68
CA LEU A 122 9.81 8.47 6.72
C LEU A 122 10.88 9.41 6.14
N PRO A 123 10.83 9.68 4.84
CA PRO A 123 11.85 10.49 4.18
C PRO A 123 11.60 11.95 4.50
N LYS A 124 12.63 12.67 4.92
CA LYS A 124 12.53 14.11 5.24
C LYS A 124 12.67 14.89 3.94
N PHE A 125 11.58 15.40 3.40
CA PHE A 125 11.58 16.29 2.25
C PHE A 125 10.86 17.58 2.61
N SER A 126 11.40 18.70 2.14
CA SER A 126 10.83 20.02 2.44
C SER A 126 9.86 20.49 1.35
N ASN A 127 10.00 19.94 0.14
CA ASN A 127 9.22 20.34 -1.02
C ASN A 127 8.89 19.15 -1.95
N ILE A 128 7.92 19.38 -2.84
CA ILE A 128 7.42 18.39 -3.80
C ILE A 128 8.51 18.02 -4.83
N ALA A 129 9.40 18.94 -5.17
CA ALA A 129 10.46 18.71 -6.15
C ALA A 129 11.49 17.69 -5.64
N GLU A 130 11.95 17.83 -4.39
CA GLU A 130 12.82 16.90 -3.67
C GLU A 130 12.19 15.51 -3.58
N PHE A 131 10.88 15.45 -3.26
CA PHE A 131 10.17 14.17 -3.23
C PHE A 131 10.14 13.49 -4.61
N THR A 132 9.93 14.28 -5.66
CA THR A 132 9.87 13.76 -7.05
C THR A 132 11.23 13.25 -7.49
N GLN A 133 12.29 14.00 -7.19
CA GLN A 133 13.67 13.59 -7.46
C GLN A 133 14.04 12.31 -6.73
N LEU A 134 13.72 12.21 -5.42
CA LEU A 134 14.01 11.01 -4.64
C LEU A 134 13.25 9.79 -5.17
N LYS A 135 11.98 9.96 -5.52
CA LYS A 135 11.16 8.90 -6.11
C LYS A 135 11.77 8.39 -7.42
N GLU A 136 12.25 9.31 -8.26
CA GLU A 136 12.89 8.95 -9.52
C GLU A 136 14.24 8.26 -9.28
N GLN A 137 15.06 8.77 -8.36
CA GLN A 137 16.32 8.14 -7.96
C GLN A 137 16.12 6.71 -7.47
N LEU A 138 15.18 6.48 -6.55
CA LEU A 138 14.88 5.14 -6.04
C LEU A 138 14.40 4.19 -7.13
N LYS A 139 13.59 4.68 -8.07
CA LYS A 139 13.18 3.88 -9.23
C LYS A 139 14.38 3.52 -10.10
N THR A 140 15.26 4.47 -10.39
CA THR A 140 16.47 4.23 -11.18
C THR A 140 17.39 3.23 -10.49
N GLU A 141 17.64 3.37 -9.19
CA GLU A 141 18.45 2.43 -8.42
C GLU A 141 17.86 1.01 -8.41
N GLN A 142 16.54 0.89 -8.21
CA GLN A 142 15.85 -0.39 -8.29
C GLN A 142 15.94 -0.98 -9.69
N PHE A 143 15.83 -0.14 -10.71
CA PHE A 143 15.90 -0.55 -12.11
C PHE A 143 17.31 -0.99 -12.52
N GLU A 144 18.35 -0.26 -12.11
CA GLU A 144 19.75 -0.63 -12.28
C GLU A 144 20.05 -1.96 -11.60
N LYS A 145 19.52 -2.16 -10.39
CA LYS A 145 19.62 -3.44 -9.69
C LYS A 145 18.94 -4.57 -10.48
N LEU A 146 17.75 -4.34 -11.05
CA LEU A 146 17.07 -5.32 -11.89
C LEU A 146 17.87 -5.64 -13.16
N ILE A 147 18.48 -4.64 -13.79
CA ILE A 147 19.36 -4.82 -14.96
C ILE A 147 20.56 -5.71 -14.58
N ALA A 148 21.19 -5.42 -13.46
CA ALA A 148 22.35 -6.18 -12.96
C ALA A 148 21.96 -7.62 -12.59
N ASP A 149 20.89 -7.80 -11.81
CA ASP A 149 20.43 -9.09 -11.32
C ASP A 149 19.99 -10.01 -12.48
N ASN A 150 19.40 -9.43 -13.54
CA ASN A 150 18.90 -10.19 -14.70
C ASN A 150 19.83 -10.14 -15.93
N ASN A 151 21.04 -9.58 -15.79
CA ASN A 151 22.01 -9.43 -16.88
C ASN A 151 21.41 -8.83 -18.16
N LEU A 152 20.62 -7.76 -18.03
CA LEU A 152 20.01 -7.09 -19.18
C LEU A 152 21.03 -6.19 -19.89
N VAL A 153 20.88 -6.07 -21.20
CA VAL A 153 21.67 -5.19 -22.07
C VAL A 153 20.75 -4.13 -22.64
N PHE A 154 21.14 -2.86 -22.50
CA PHE A 154 20.43 -1.74 -23.12
C PHE A 154 20.72 -1.70 -24.61
N VAL A 155 19.66 -1.61 -25.41
CA VAL A 155 19.72 -1.41 -26.85
C VAL A 155 19.10 -0.05 -27.13
N GLU A 156 19.92 0.88 -27.62
CA GLU A 156 19.46 2.20 -28.05
C GLU A 156 18.42 2.04 -29.16
N GLY A 157 17.36 2.84 -29.09
CA GLY A 157 16.38 2.93 -30.13
C GLY A 157 16.97 3.58 -31.38
N GLY A 158 16.39 3.24 -32.51
CA GLY A 158 16.88 3.71 -33.79
C GLY A 158 16.30 2.89 -34.93
N THR A 159 16.88 3.11 -36.10
CA THR A 159 16.45 2.45 -37.32
C THR A 159 17.53 1.49 -37.79
N TYR A 160 17.15 0.21 -37.96
CA TYR A 160 18.04 -0.89 -38.27
C TYR A 160 17.58 -1.62 -39.53
N ILE A 161 18.52 -2.26 -40.24
CA ILE A 161 18.19 -3.16 -41.34
C ILE A 161 18.10 -4.58 -40.81
N MET A 162 16.91 -5.17 -40.86
CA MET A 162 16.65 -6.56 -40.47
C MET A 162 16.61 -7.46 -41.70
N GLY A 163 17.27 -8.61 -41.60
CA GLY A 163 17.35 -9.59 -42.68
C GLY A 163 18.64 -9.50 -43.49
N LYS A 164 18.74 -10.29 -44.56
CA LYS A 164 19.92 -10.37 -45.42
C LYS A 164 19.49 -10.32 -46.88
N ASP A 165 20.32 -9.71 -47.73
CA ASP A 165 20.18 -9.66 -49.17
C ASP A 165 18.81 -9.12 -49.62
N LYS A 166 17.97 -9.94 -50.26
CA LYS A 166 16.70 -9.52 -50.85
C LYS A 166 15.57 -9.33 -49.83
N ASP A 167 15.73 -9.85 -48.62
CA ASP A 167 14.74 -9.73 -47.54
C ASP A 167 15.11 -8.63 -46.53
N ALA A 168 16.19 -7.89 -46.79
CA ALA A 168 16.64 -6.78 -45.95
C ALA A 168 15.64 -5.63 -46.00
N HIS A 169 15.08 -5.27 -44.85
CA HIS A 169 14.13 -4.18 -44.71
C HIS A 169 14.41 -3.34 -43.46
N GLU A 170 13.99 -2.08 -43.51
CA GLU A 170 14.20 -1.11 -42.46
C GLU A 170 13.17 -1.28 -41.33
N VAL A 171 13.65 -1.28 -40.09
CA VAL A 171 12.85 -1.44 -38.88
C VAL A 171 13.24 -0.37 -37.87
N THR A 172 12.28 0.44 -37.43
CA THR A 172 12.46 1.40 -36.34
C THR A 172 12.01 0.78 -35.02
N VAL A 173 12.89 0.81 -34.03
CA VAL A 173 12.61 0.34 -32.66
C VAL A 173 12.88 1.44 -31.65
N SER A 174 12.09 1.48 -30.58
CA SER A 174 12.35 2.35 -29.41
C SER A 174 13.39 1.73 -28.50
N ASP A 175 13.99 2.52 -27.61
CA ASP A 175 14.92 2.05 -26.58
C ASP A 175 14.33 0.87 -25.78
N PHE A 176 15.11 -0.20 -25.62
CA PHE A 176 14.67 -1.38 -24.88
C PHE A 176 15.82 -2.12 -24.21
N TYR A 177 15.49 -3.07 -23.34
CA TYR A 177 16.43 -3.97 -22.70
C TYR A 177 16.21 -5.39 -23.20
N ILE A 178 17.30 -6.12 -23.46
CA ILE A 178 17.27 -7.54 -23.83
C ILE A 178 18.14 -8.34 -22.89
N GLY A 179 17.70 -9.54 -22.50
CA GLY A 179 18.50 -10.45 -21.70
C GLY A 179 19.78 -10.85 -22.44
N LYS A 180 20.92 -10.80 -21.75
CA LYS A 180 22.20 -11.26 -22.32
C LYS A 180 22.20 -12.76 -22.62
N TYR A 181 21.44 -13.53 -21.83
CA TYR A 181 21.34 -14.98 -21.94
C TYR A 181 19.87 -15.40 -22.09
N GLU A 182 19.66 -16.59 -22.65
CA GLU A 182 18.35 -17.21 -22.71
C GLU A 182 17.86 -17.57 -21.29
N VAL A 183 16.53 -17.60 -21.11
CA VAL A 183 15.90 -17.96 -19.84
C VAL A 183 16.26 -19.39 -19.47
N THR A 184 16.79 -19.57 -18.26
CA THR A 184 17.20 -20.86 -17.73
C THR A 184 16.01 -21.67 -17.19
N TYR A 185 16.19 -22.98 -17.08
CA TYR A 185 15.20 -23.85 -16.43
C TYR A 185 14.93 -23.45 -14.97
N GLY A 186 15.95 -22.98 -14.26
CA GLY A 186 15.82 -22.50 -12.88
C GLY A 186 14.88 -21.31 -12.77
N GLU A 187 15.09 -20.30 -13.61
CA GLU A 187 14.27 -19.08 -13.66
C GLU A 187 12.83 -19.39 -14.08
N TRP A 188 12.65 -20.25 -15.10
CA TRP A 188 11.31 -20.69 -15.52
C TRP A 188 10.55 -21.41 -14.40
N ASN A 189 11.21 -22.30 -13.65
CA ASN A 189 10.57 -22.97 -12.53
C ASN A 189 10.24 -22.01 -11.38
N GLY A 190 11.12 -21.04 -11.12
CA GLY A 190 10.86 -19.98 -10.14
C GLY A 190 9.61 -19.17 -10.50
N TYR A 191 9.46 -18.84 -11.79
CA TYR A 191 8.24 -18.22 -12.31
C TYR A 191 7.01 -19.12 -12.12
N LEU A 192 7.08 -20.41 -12.46
CA LEU A 192 5.94 -21.33 -12.27
C LEU A 192 5.48 -21.40 -10.80
N GLN A 193 6.42 -21.40 -9.86
CA GLN A 193 6.11 -21.38 -8.43
C GLN A 193 5.40 -20.09 -8.00
N SER A 194 5.81 -18.93 -8.51
CA SER A 194 5.20 -17.64 -8.14
C SER A 194 3.76 -17.51 -8.62
N ILE A 195 3.42 -18.10 -9.76
CA ILE A 195 2.04 -18.16 -10.29
C ILE A 195 1.23 -19.35 -9.78
N GLY A 196 1.78 -20.15 -8.85
CA GLY A 196 1.11 -21.30 -8.23
C GLY A 196 0.89 -22.50 -9.16
N LYS A 197 1.59 -22.57 -10.30
CA LYS A 197 1.52 -23.71 -11.23
C LYS A 197 2.55 -24.78 -10.85
N LYS A 198 2.10 -26.04 -10.85
CA LYS A 198 2.95 -27.18 -10.47
C LYS A 198 3.69 -27.77 -11.67
N LYS A 199 4.88 -28.31 -11.39
CA LYS A 199 5.78 -28.97 -12.35
C LYS A 199 5.15 -30.17 -13.06
N GLU A 200 4.14 -30.81 -12.46
CA GLU A 200 3.51 -32.03 -12.98
C GLU A 200 2.73 -31.86 -14.29
N GLU A 201 2.46 -30.63 -14.73
CA GLU A 201 1.74 -30.31 -15.97
C GLU A 201 2.66 -30.22 -17.22
N MET A 202 3.97 -30.42 -17.05
CA MET A 202 4.95 -30.20 -18.11
C MET A 202 5.65 -31.50 -18.53
N ILE A 203 5.86 -31.69 -19.84
CA ILE A 203 6.69 -32.78 -20.41
C ILE A 203 8.00 -32.14 -20.86
N GLY A 204 9.11 -32.61 -20.30
CA GLY A 204 10.46 -32.12 -20.58
C GLY A 204 11.34 -33.19 -21.21
N GLY A 205 11.99 -32.86 -22.33
CA GLY A 205 12.97 -33.71 -22.98
C GLY A 205 14.20 -32.91 -23.40
N ARG A 206 15.39 -33.50 -23.24
CA ARG A 206 16.65 -32.96 -23.75
C ARG A 206 16.80 -33.39 -25.21
N LYS A 207 16.94 -32.44 -26.13
CA LYS A 207 17.35 -32.71 -27.50
C LYS A 207 18.82 -33.13 -27.55
N GLU A 208 19.20 -33.81 -28.62
CA GLU A 208 20.59 -34.28 -28.83
C GLU A 208 21.60 -33.13 -28.96
N ASP A 209 21.15 -31.93 -29.35
CA ASP A 209 21.94 -30.69 -29.40
C ASP A 209 22.12 -30.02 -28.02
N GLY A 210 21.54 -30.60 -26.96
CA GLY A 210 21.60 -30.09 -25.59
C GLY A 210 20.48 -29.11 -25.22
N ALA A 211 19.63 -28.69 -26.16
CA ALA A 211 18.49 -27.82 -25.87
C ALA A 211 17.38 -28.58 -25.12
N PHE A 212 16.72 -27.93 -24.15
CA PHE A 212 15.59 -28.50 -23.42
C PHE A 212 14.28 -27.96 -23.99
N ILE A 213 13.34 -28.86 -24.31
CA ILE A 213 11.97 -28.48 -24.65
C ILE A 213 11.08 -28.79 -23.44
N ILE A 214 10.23 -27.83 -23.07
CA ILE A 214 9.18 -28.02 -22.07
C ILE A 214 7.86 -27.69 -22.74
N LEU A 215 7.02 -28.71 -22.94
CA LEU A 215 5.67 -28.53 -23.48
C LEU A 215 4.65 -28.75 -22.36
N PRO A 216 3.55 -27.98 -22.32
CA PRO A 216 2.45 -28.33 -21.46
C PRO A 216 1.90 -29.69 -21.92
N LYS A 217 1.53 -30.56 -20.97
CA LYS A 217 1.08 -31.95 -21.23
C LYS A 217 0.00 -32.04 -22.31
N ASN A 218 -0.86 -31.04 -22.40
CA ASN A 218 -1.96 -30.95 -23.36
C ASN A 218 -1.54 -30.64 -24.81
N TRP A 219 -0.27 -30.34 -25.08
CA TRP A 219 0.27 -30.10 -26.43
C TRP A 219 0.85 -31.35 -27.09
N THR A 220 0.76 -32.52 -26.46
CA THR A 220 1.31 -33.79 -27.01
C THR A 220 0.30 -34.68 -27.72
N ALA A 221 -0.78 -34.11 -28.26
CA ALA A 221 -1.74 -34.83 -29.11
C ALA A 221 -1.87 -34.16 -30.49
N ALA A 222 -0.96 -34.52 -31.40
CA ALA A 222 -1.15 -34.49 -32.84
C ALA A 222 -0.25 -35.56 -33.47
#